data_AF-A0A968WNF6-F1
#
_entry.id   AF-A0A968WNF6-F1
#
_cell.length_a   1.000
_cell.length_b   1.000
_cell.length_c   1.000
_cell.angle_alpha   90.00
_cell.angle_beta   90.00
_cell.angle_gamma   90.00
#
_symmetry.space_group_name_H-M   'P 1'
#
loop_
_entity.id
_entity.type
_entity.pdbx_description
1 polymer ?
#
loop_
_entity_poly.entity_id
_entity_poly.type
_entity_poly.pdbx_seq_one_letter_code
_entity_poly.pdbx_strand_id
1 'polypeptide(L)'
;MDWDLAMTRNRDALLRIVASLFAMLGLVEGAAIDRIPRALHTAVLRILRPAEAAVRRLIVAAARGMVVKPAVPRQMPRGEIVRKGSGKTRRPAFRLEDIRPPLLPPEPRPKHALKSFSPADLTPAMLRALHRKSRDLIATSKPAPIKDGKVNASSLAHRLQAIKGALDDLSGQARRFLRWKAKRERISKERLIYTNPIRPGPPPYVHKKARHEVEEVLRDCHWLAWEARNLDTS
;
A
#
# COMPACT_ATOMS: atom_id res chain seq x y z
N MET A 1 -22.27 -17.79 13.43
CA MET A 1 -21.87 -16.38 13.61
C MET A 1 -22.70 -15.53 12.67
N ASP A 2 -23.21 -14.40 13.16
CA ASP A 2 -23.85 -13.38 12.32
C ASP A 2 -22.76 -12.56 11.60
N TRP A 3 -22.58 -12.85 10.31
CA TRP A 3 -21.55 -12.23 9.47
C TRP A 3 -21.88 -10.78 9.14
N ASP A 4 -23.15 -10.48 8.90
CA ASP A 4 -23.58 -9.14 8.49
C ASP A 4 -23.43 -8.16 9.65
N LEU A 5 -23.79 -8.60 10.87
CA LEU A 5 -23.55 -7.82 12.08
C LEU A 5 -22.05 -7.60 12.32
N ALA A 6 -21.23 -8.65 12.19
CA ALA A 6 -19.79 -8.54 12.37
C ALA A 6 -19.14 -7.60 11.34
N MET A 7 -19.56 -7.68 10.07
CA MET A 7 -19.08 -6.79 9.01
C MET A 7 -19.50 -5.34 9.25
N THR A 8 -20.77 -5.11 9.62
CA THR A 8 -21.30 -3.76 9.89
C THR A 8 -20.60 -3.11 11.06
N ARG A 9 -20.44 -3.83 12.18
CA ARG A 9 -19.71 -3.34 13.36
C ARG A 9 -18.28 -2.91 13.03
N ASN A 10 -17.55 -3.75 12.29
CA ASN A 10 -16.17 -3.45 11.89
C ASN A 10 -16.09 -2.28 10.90
N ARG A 11 -17.03 -2.20 9.95
CA ARG A 11 -17.13 -1.10 9.00
C ARG A 11 -17.36 0.23 9.72
N ASP A 12 -18.28 0.27 10.67
CA ASP A 12 -18.62 1.49 11.41
C ASP A 12 -17.47 1.93 12.32
N ALA A 13 -16.79 0.99 12.98
CA ALA A 13 -15.57 1.30 13.75
C ALA A 13 -14.48 1.92 12.85
N LEU A 14 -14.24 1.35 11.67
CA LEU A 14 -13.28 1.91 10.71
C LEU A 14 -13.68 3.30 10.21
N LEU A 15 -14.98 3.54 9.97
CA LEU A 15 -15.46 4.88 9.59
C LEU A 15 -15.22 5.92 10.69
N ARG A 16 -15.44 5.57 11.97
CA ARG A 16 -15.14 6.44 13.12
C ARG A 16 -13.65 6.77 13.20
N ILE A 17 -12.79 5.76 13.04
CA ILE A 17 -11.32 5.94 13.03
C ILE A 17 -10.90 6.84 11.86
N VAL A 18 -11.48 6.65 10.67
CA VAL A 18 -11.15 7.48 9.51
C VAL A 18 -11.63 8.91 9.71
N ALA A 19 -12.82 9.12 10.29
CA ALA A 19 -13.34 10.43 10.63
C ALA A 19 -12.44 11.17 11.64
N SER A 20 -11.95 10.48 12.68
CA SER A 20 -11.02 11.09 13.64
C SER A 20 -9.68 11.45 12.99
N LEU A 21 -9.16 10.64 12.06
CA LEU A 21 -7.96 10.98 11.30
C LEU A 21 -8.15 12.18 10.37
N PHE A 22 -9.33 12.33 9.74
CA PHE A 22 -9.66 13.54 8.98
C PHE A 22 -9.70 14.78 9.88
N ALA A 23 -10.29 14.67 11.07
CA ALA A 23 -10.31 15.75 12.06
C ALA A 23 -8.89 16.14 12.53
N MET A 24 -8.03 15.15 12.84
CA MET A 24 -6.63 15.40 13.22
C MET A 24 -5.81 16.09 12.12
N LEU A 25 -6.17 15.91 10.85
CA LEU A 25 -5.51 16.57 9.72
C LEU A 25 -6.12 17.93 9.36
N GLY A 26 -7.18 18.37 10.06
CA GLY A 26 -7.89 19.62 9.74
C GLY A 26 -8.65 19.57 8.41
N LEU A 27 -8.97 18.38 7.91
CA LEU A 27 -9.60 18.18 6.59
C LEU A 27 -11.14 18.27 6.62
N VAL A 28 -11.73 18.80 7.69
CA VAL A 28 -13.17 18.78 7.94
C VAL A 28 -13.90 19.87 7.13
N GLU A 29 -13.22 20.93 6.71
CA GLU A 29 -13.84 22.05 5.98
C GLU A 29 -12.87 22.67 4.97
N GLY A 30 -12.98 22.30 3.68
CA GLY A 30 -12.50 23.08 2.52
C GLY A 30 -11.00 23.43 2.38
N ALA A 31 -10.20 23.32 3.44
CA ALA A 31 -8.81 23.73 3.51
C ALA A 31 -7.95 22.50 3.79
N ALA A 32 -7.38 21.92 2.74
CA ALA A 32 -6.34 20.92 2.92
C ALA A 32 -5.08 21.61 3.44
N ILE A 33 -4.64 21.27 4.66
CA ILE A 33 -3.33 21.71 5.14
C ILE A 33 -2.28 20.97 4.31
N ASP A 34 -1.71 21.65 3.33
CA ASP A 34 -0.74 21.05 2.40
C ASP A 34 0.52 20.54 3.12
N ARG A 35 0.93 21.17 4.23
CA ARG A 35 2.15 20.83 4.98
C ARG A 35 1.90 20.70 6.48
N ILE A 36 2.09 19.51 7.03
CA ILE A 36 1.91 19.19 8.46
C ILE A 36 3.24 18.87 9.16
N PRO A 37 3.34 19.03 10.49
CA PRO A 37 4.52 18.61 11.24
C PRO A 37 4.82 17.12 11.06
N ARG A 38 6.10 16.75 10.96
CA ARG A 38 6.52 15.35 10.77
C ARG A 38 6.06 14.42 11.90
N ALA A 39 5.98 14.93 13.14
CA ALA A 39 5.48 14.17 14.28
C ALA A 39 4.01 13.76 14.08
N LEU A 40 3.15 14.71 13.70
CA LEU A 40 1.74 14.45 13.39
C LEU A 40 1.59 13.49 12.20
N HIS A 41 2.33 13.73 11.13
CA HIS A 41 2.36 12.82 9.96
C HIS A 41 2.70 11.38 10.36
N THR A 42 3.68 11.20 11.26
CA THR A 42 4.09 9.88 11.74
C THR A 42 3.05 9.26 12.66
N ALA A 43 2.42 10.05 13.54
CA ALA A 43 1.34 9.59 14.41
C ALA A 43 0.12 9.11 13.58
N VAL A 44 -0.31 9.90 12.60
CA VAL A 44 -1.39 9.53 11.68
C VAL A 44 -1.05 8.24 10.93
N LEU A 45 0.18 8.10 10.43
CA LEU A 45 0.62 6.88 9.75
C LEU A 45 0.57 5.62 10.62
N ARG A 46 0.81 5.74 11.94
CA ARG A 46 0.76 4.60 12.87
C ARG A 46 -0.64 4.03 13.00
N ILE A 47 -1.68 4.84 12.86
CA ILE A 47 -3.09 4.42 12.91
C ILE A 47 -3.59 4.05 11.50
N LEU A 48 -3.20 4.83 10.49
CA LEU A 48 -3.64 4.65 9.10
C LEU A 48 -3.19 3.29 8.51
N ARG A 49 -1.96 2.85 8.79
CA ARG A 49 -1.44 1.57 8.27
C ARG A 49 -2.23 0.35 8.76
N PRO A 50 -2.50 0.21 10.09
CA PRO A 50 -3.44 -0.79 10.60
C PRO A 50 -4.84 -0.67 9.99
N ALA A 51 -5.39 0.56 9.86
CA ALA A 51 -6.71 0.77 9.30
C ALA A 51 -6.79 0.28 7.84
N GLU A 52 -5.80 0.59 7.01
CA GLU A 52 -5.73 0.05 5.66
C GLU A 52 -5.61 -1.48 5.65
N ALA A 53 -4.83 -2.06 6.56
CA ALA A 53 -4.71 -3.51 6.66
C ALA A 53 -6.06 -4.16 7.04
N ALA A 54 -6.85 -3.50 7.89
CA ALA A 54 -8.16 -3.96 8.33
C ALA A 54 -9.17 -3.89 7.18
N VAL A 55 -9.22 -2.77 6.45
CA VAL A 55 -10.09 -2.60 5.27
C VAL A 55 -9.80 -3.65 4.20
N ARG A 56 -8.53 -3.98 3.92
CA ARG A 56 -8.20 -5.07 2.98
C ARG A 56 -8.80 -6.40 3.40
N ARG A 57 -8.72 -6.72 4.70
CA ARG A 57 -9.26 -7.95 5.27
C ARG A 57 -10.78 -7.96 5.25
N LEU A 58 -11.42 -6.84 5.58
CA LEU A 58 -12.86 -6.67 5.49
C LEU A 58 -13.37 -6.84 4.04
N ILE A 59 -12.65 -6.34 3.04
CA ILE A 59 -12.97 -6.55 1.61
C ILE A 59 -12.90 -8.05 1.24
N VAL A 60 -11.92 -8.78 1.78
CA VAL A 60 -11.81 -10.23 1.54
C VAL A 60 -12.96 -10.97 2.20
N ALA A 61 -13.33 -10.63 3.44
CA ALA A 61 -14.49 -11.19 4.10
C ALA A 61 -15.79 -10.88 3.33
N ALA A 62 -15.95 -9.65 2.85
CA ALA A 62 -17.10 -9.23 2.05
C ALA A 62 -17.21 -9.93 0.68
N ALA A 63 -16.12 -10.48 0.17
CA ALA A 63 -16.12 -11.21 -1.09
C ALA A 63 -16.56 -12.68 -0.95
N ARG A 64 -16.76 -13.15 0.28
CA ARG A 64 -17.26 -14.49 0.58
C ARG A 64 -18.58 -14.75 -0.16
N GLY A 65 -18.70 -15.92 -0.77
CA GLY A 65 -19.93 -16.37 -1.45
C GLY A 65 -20.30 -15.58 -2.72
N MET A 66 -19.48 -14.63 -3.14
CA MET A 66 -19.71 -13.87 -4.37
C MET A 66 -18.99 -14.54 -5.56
N VAL A 67 -19.71 -14.70 -6.66
CA VAL A 67 -19.16 -15.21 -7.93
C VAL A 67 -19.07 -14.06 -8.93
N VAL A 68 -17.87 -13.82 -9.47
CA VAL A 68 -17.66 -12.77 -10.48
C VAL A 68 -17.05 -13.35 -11.74
N LYS A 69 -17.70 -13.09 -12.88
CA LYS A 69 -17.15 -13.43 -14.19
C LYS A 69 -15.85 -12.64 -14.42
N PRO A 70 -14.71 -13.30 -14.71
CA PRO A 70 -13.46 -12.60 -14.97
C PRO A 70 -13.59 -11.74 -16.23
N ALA A 71 -12.94 -10.58 -16.23
CA ALA A 71 -12.90 -9.73 -17.42
C ALA A 71 -12.21 -10.48 -18.56
N VAL A 72 -12.83 -10.42 -19.75
CA VAL A 72 -12.23 -10.93 -20.99
C VAL A 72 -10.97 -10.10 -21.29
N PRO A 73 -9.82 -10.73 -21.57
CA PRO A 73 -8.64 -9.99 -21.97
C PRO A 73 -8.96 -9.17 -23.22
N ARG A 74 -8.82 -7.83 -23.12
CA ARG A 74 -8.96 -6.97 -24.29
C ARG A 74 -7.72 -7.14 -25.15
N GLN A 75 -7.92 -7.34 -26.45
CA GLN A 75 -6.82 -7.28 -27.41
C GLN A 75 -6.15 -5.92 -27.31
N MET A 76 -4.82 -5.91 -27.30
CA MET A 76 -4.07 -4.65 -27.28
C MET A 76 -4.38 -3.89 -28.58
N PRO A 77 -4.70 -2.59 -28.52
CA PRO A 77 -4.97 -1.81 -29.73
C PRO A 77 -3.80 -1.94 -30.69
N ARG A 78 -4.07 -2.29 -31.95
CA ARG A 78 -3.04 -2.29 -32.99
C ARG A 78 -2.79 -0.84 -33.38
N GLY A 79 -1.57 -0.34 -33.14
CA GLY A 79 -1.17 1.02 -33.47
C GLY A 79 -0.49 1.77 -32.33
N GLU A 80 -0.08 3.01 -32.61
CA GLU A 80 0.59 3.88 -31.64
C GLU A 80 -0.37 4.32 -30.53
N ILE A 81 -0.02 4.03 -29.27
CA ILE A 81 -0.83 4.39 -28.12
C ILE A 81 -0.61 5.86 -27.79
N VAL A 82 -1.37 6.74 -28.44
CA VAL A 82 -1.42 8.16 -28.08
C VAL A 82 -2.19 8.31 -26.77
N ARG A 83 -1.47 8.52 -25.66
CA ARG A 83 -2.08 8.86 -24.36
C ARG A 83 -2.63 10.29 -24.43
N LYS A 84 -3.82 10.47 -25.02
CA LYS A 84 -4.55 11.75 -24.94
C LYS A 84 -4.98 12.00 -23.49
N GLY A 85 -4.41 13.03 -22.87
CA GLY A 85 -4.91 13.63 -21.64
C GLY A 85 -4.05 13.40 -20.40
N SER A 86 -3.23 14.40 -20.07
CA SER A 86 -3.00 14.78 -18.68
C SER A 86 -4.34 15.16 -18.03
N GLY A 87 -4.67 14.57 -16.87
CA GLY A 87 -5.58 15.24 -15.94
C GLY A 87 -7.06 14.84 -15.94
N LYS A 88 -7.41 13.54 -15.95
CA LYS A 88 -8.52 13.15 -15.06
C LYS A 88 -7.93 12.97 -13.67
N THR A 89 -8.43 13.74 -12.70
CA THR A 89 -8.22 13.52 -11.27
C THR A 89 -8.45 12.04 -11.02
N ARG A 90 -7.37 11.26 -10.94
CA ARG A 90 -7.48 9.83 -10.67
C ARG A 90 -8.08 9.73 -9.28
N ARG A 91 -9.35 9.30 -9.20
CA ARG A 91 -10.00 9.03 -7.93
C ARG A 91 -9.04 8.16 -7.12
N PRO A 92 -8.64 8.58 -5.91
CA PRO A 92 -7.67 7.84 -5.15
C PRO A 92 -8.25 6.45 -4.88
N ALA A 93 -7.58 5.42 -5.40
CA ALA A 93 -8.07 4.06 -5.38
C ALA A 93 -7.38 3.25 -4.29
N PHE A 94 -8.16 2.53 -3.50
CA PHE A 94 -7.63 1.71 -2.43
C PHE A 94 -6.82 0.52 -2.98
N ARG A 95 -5.67 0.25 -2.37
CA ARG A 95 -4.78 -0.85 -2.75
C ARG A 95 -5.20 -2.13 -2.02
N LEU A 96 -5.57 -3.15 -2.79
CA LEU A 96 -6.03 -4.44 -2.26
C LEU A 96 -4.90 -5.31 -1.68
N GLU A 97 -3.66 -5.09 -2.11
CA GLU A 97 -2.49 -5.87 -1.69
C GLU A 97 -1.80 -5.26 -0.46
N ASP A 98 -1.40 -6.11 0.49
CA ASP A 98 -0.48 -5.73 1.56
C ASP A 98 0.90 -5.45 0.95
N ILE A 99 1.34 -4.18 0.92
CA ILE A 99 2.68 -3.82 0.44
C ILE A 99 3.69 -4.48 1.37
N ARG A 100 4.52 -5.37 0.83
CA ARG A 100 5.64 -5.94 1.56
C ARG A 100 6.89 -5.13 1.22
N PRO A 101 7.64 -4.64 2.22
CA PRO A 101 9.01 -4.25 1.94
C PRO A 101 9.71 -5.47 1.35
N PRO A 102 10.46 -5.31 0.25
CA PRO A 102 11.22 -6.43 -0.29
C PRO A 102 12.22 -6.89 0.78
N LEU A 103 12.40 -8.22 0.90
CA LEU A 103 13.27 -8.82 1.93
C LEU A 103 14.72 -8.37 1.79
N LEU A 104 15.15 -8.14 0.55
CA LEU A 104 16.36 -7.38 0.24
C LEU A 104 15.96 -6.02 -0.31
N PRO A 105 16.73 -4.94 -0.01
CA PRO A 105 16.61 -3.72 -0.78
C PRO A 105 16.71 -4.08 -2.26
N PRO A 106 15.81 -3.58 -3.12
CA PRO A 106 15.95 -3.82 -4.55
C PRO A 106 17.34 -3.31 -4.92
N GLU A 107 18.15 -4.13 -5.58
CA GLU A 107 19.43 -3.65 -6.07
C GLU A 107 19.18 -2.34 -6.83
N PRO A 108 19.93 -1.28 -6.51
CA PRO A 108 19.75 -0.01 -7.18
C PRO A 108 19.90 -0.28 -8.67
N ARG A 109 18.80 -0.16 -9.42
CA ARG A 109 18.85 -0.32 -10.88
C ARG A 109 19.90 0.67 -11.36
N PRO A 110 21.03 0.23 -11.95
CA PRO A 110 22.04 1.16 -12.41
C PRO A 110 21.37 2.02 -13.46
N LYS A 111 21.15 3.31 -13.15
CA LYS A 111 20.52 4.28 -14.06
C LYS A 111 21.31 4.44 -15.35
N HIS A 112 22.58 4.05 -15.30
CA HIS A 112 23.49 3.90 -16.42
C HIS A 112 24.26 2.61 -16.14
N ALA A 113 24.09 1.59 -16.97
CA ALA A 113 25.00 0.45 -16.95
C ALA A 113 26.39 0.99 -17.33
N LEU A 114 27.19 1.37 -16.33
CA LEU A 114 28.62 1.54 -16.54
C LEU A 114 29.10 0.18 -17.02
N LYS A 115 29.67 0.13 -18.23
CA LYS A 115 30.38 -1.05 -18.73
C LYS A 115 31.23 -1.57 -17.58
N SER A 116 31.06 -2.85 -17.23
CA SER A 116 31.84 -3.51 -16.19
C SER A 116 33.32 -3.26 -16.46
N PHE A 117 33.94 -2.39 -15.68
CA PHE A 117 35.38 -2.22 -15.68
C PHE A 117 35.97 -3.45 -14.99
N SER A 118 36.82 -4.19 -15.69
CA SER A 118 37.59 -5.27 -15.05
C SER A 118 38.65 -4.63 -14.14
N PRO A 119 38.83 -5.11 -12.89
CA PRO A 119 39.90 -4.63 -12.02
C PRO A 119 41.30 -4.78 -12.61
N ALA A 120 41.47 -5.66 -13.60
CA ALA A 120 42.73 -5.86 -14.33
C ALA A 120 43.11 -4.70 -15.25
N ASP A 121 42.15 -3.84 -15.63
CA ASP A 121 42.38 -2.72 -16.56
C ASP A 121 42.76 -1.41 -15.83
N LEU A 122 42.78 -1.43 -14.49
CA LEU A 122 43.04 -0.25 -13.67
C LEU A 122 44.54 -0.08 -13.42
N THR A 123 45.12 0.94 -14.04
CA THR A 123 46.49 1.35 -13.71
C THR A 123 46.58 1.87 -12.26
N PRO A 124 47.76 1.80 -11.62
CA PRO A 124 47.96 2.34 -10.27
C PRO A 124 47.59 3.83 -10.13
N ALA A 125 47.73 4.61 -11.20
CA ALA A 125 47.31 6.01 -11.24
C ALA A 125 45.78 6.18 -11.20
N MET A 126 45.04 5.32 -11.91
CA MET A 126 43.58 5.31 -11.91
C MET A 126 43.03 4.89 -10.55
N LEU A 127 43.64 3.89 -9.89
CA LEU A 127 43.29 3.49 -8.52
C LEU A 127 43.47 4.65 -7.53
N ARG A 128 44.58 5.39 -7.60
CA ARG A 128 44.79 6.58 -6.74
C ARG A 128 43.76 7.68 -7.01
N ALA A 129 43.38 7.90 -8.26
CA ALA A 129 42.35 8.88 -8.63
C ALA A 129 40.95 8.48 -8.11
N LEU A 130 40.62 7.18 -8.16
CA LEU A 130 39.38 6.64 -7.58
C LEU A 130 39.36 6.76 -6.05
N HIS A 131 40.48 6.48 -5.38
CA HIS A 131 40.62 6.65 -3.93
C HIS A 131 40.53 8.12 -3.48
N ARG A 132 40.98 9.07 -4.31
CA ARG A 132 40.81 10.51 -4.07
C ARG A 132 39.34 10.91 -4.21
N LYS A 133 38.69 10.52 -5.32
CA LYS A 133 37.26 10.77 -5.55
C LYS A 133 36.34 10.13 -4.50
N SER A 134 36.65 8.92 -4.01
CA SER A 134 35.84 8.26 -3.00
C SER A 134 35.89 8.96 -1.65
N ARG A 135 37.04 9.54 -1.28
CA ARG A 135 37.18 10.38 -0.07
C ARG A 135 36.30 11.63 -0.14
N ASP A 136 36.25 12.28 -1.30
CA ASP A 136 35.42 13.48 -1.51
C ASP A 136 33.91 13.14 -1.61
N LEU A 137 33.56 11.93 -2.05
CA LEU A 137 32.17 11.44 -2.08
C LEU A 137 31.66 10.93 -0.72
N ILE A 138 32.54 10.46 0.18
CA ILE A 138 32.17 10.14 1.56
C ILE A 138 31.93 11.41 2.37
N ALA A 139 32.54 12.53 1.98
CA ALA A 139 32.18 13.87 2.43
C ALA A 139 30.90 14.41 1.74
N THR A 140 29.98 13.54 1.32
CA THR A 140 28.62 13.96 0.97
C THR A 140 27.93 14.41 2.24
N SER A 141 27.93 15.74 2.43
CA SER A 141 27.12 16.41 3.44
C SER A 141 25.73 15.78 3.47
N LYS A 142 25.37 15.21 4.62
CA LYS A 142 24.00 14.80 4.92
C LYS A 142 23.12 15.98 4.50
N PRO A 143 22.18 15.83 3.54
CA PRO A 143 21.43 16.97 3.04
C PRO A 143 20.81 17.67 4.25
N ALA A 144 21.08 18.97 4.37
CA ALA A 144 20.63 19.75 5.52
C ALA A 144 19.13 19.47 5.73
N PRO A 145 18.68 19.15 6.95
CA PRO A 145 17.27 18.90 7.20
C PRO A 145 16.46 20.10 6.69
N ILE A 146 15.43 19.82 5.88
CA ILE A 146 14.51 20.84 5.35
C ILE A 146 14.05 21.71 6.54
N LYS A 147 14.40 23.00 6.49
CA LYS A 147 14.35 23.98 7.59
C LYS A 147 13.02 24.07 8.35
N ASP A 148 11.91 23.65 7.76
CA ASP A 148 10.58 23.83 8.35
C ASP A 148 10.10 22.65 9.21
N GLY A 149 10.70 21.46 9.11
CA GLY A 149 10.20 20.25 9.79
C GLY A 149 8.80 19.76 9.36
N LYS A 150 8.21 20.38 8.33
CA LYS A 150 6.88 20.09 7.79
C LYS A 150 6.94 19.21 6.52
N VAL A 151 6.06 18.22 6.45
CA VAL A 151 5.94 17.23 5.37
C VAL A 151 4.62 17.45 4.62
N ASN A 152 4.61 17.20 3.32
CA ASN A 152 3.40 17.30 2.50
C ASN A 152 2.34 16.26 2.94
N ALA A 153 1.10 16.70 3.21
CA ALA A 153 0.00 15.85 3.67
C ALA A 153 -0.92 15.32 2.56
N SER A 154 -0.76 15.77 1.31
CA SER A 154 -1.63 15.41 0.17
C SER A 154 -1.74 13.89 -0.02
N SER A 155 -0.63 13.16 0.13
CA SER A 155 -0.60 11.70 0.05
C SER A 155 -1.41 11.03 1.17
N LEU A 156 -1.41 11.58 2.39
CA LEU A 156 -2.24 11.07 3.49
C LEU A 156 -3.71 11.33 3.23
N ALA A 157 -4.06 12.54 2.79
CA ALA A 157 -5.43 12.91 2.46
C ALA A 157 -6.02 11.99 1.38
N HIS A 158 -5.28 11.77 0.29
CA HIS A 158 -5.70 10.84 -0.77
C HIS A 158 -5.88 9.41 -0.27
N ARG A 159 -5.02 8.94 0.64
CA ARG A 159 -5.16 7.58 1.23
C ARG A 159 -6.40 7.48 2.12
N LEU A 160 -6.67 8.48 2.94
CA LEU A 160 -7.89 8.53 3.76
C LEU A 160 -9.14 8.58 2.89
N GLN A 161 -9.14 9.39 1.83
CA GLN A 161 -10.23 9.43 0.85
C GLN A 161 -10.43 8.08 0.15
N ALA A 162 -9.34 7.39 -0.22
CA ALA A 162 -9.42 6.05 -0.80
C ALA A 162 -10.03 5.03 0.17
N ILE A 163 -9.67 5.09 1.46
CA ILE A 163 -10.24 4.21 2.49
C ILE A 163 -11.72 4.50 2.68
N LYS A 164 -12.10 5.77 2.85
CA LYS A 164 -13.49 6.18 2.99
C LYS A 164 -14.32 5.67 1.81
N GLY A 165 -13.87 5.94 0.58
CA GLY A 165 -14.55 5.46 -0.63
C GLY A 165 -14.63 3.92 -0.72
N ALA A 166 -13.63 3.20 -0.20
CA ALA A 166 -13.67 1.74 -0.14
C ALA A 166 -14.66 1.20 0.90
N LEU A 167 -14.82 1.88 2.05
CA LEU A 167 -15.80 1.53 3.06
C LEU A 167 -17.23 1.91 2.63
N ASP A 168 -17.38 3.01 1.88
CA ASP A 168 -18.65 3.43 1.30
C ASP A 168 -19.15 2.44 0.23
N ASP A 169 -18.25 1.87 -0.59
CA ASP A 169 -18.57 0.88 -1.64
C ASP A 169 -17.88 -0.49 -1.40
N LEU A 170 -18.23 -1.15 -0.29
CA LEU A 170 -17.59 -2.41 0.11
C LEU A 170 -17.86 -3.53 -0.91
N SER A 171 -19.09 -3.62 -1.44
CA SER A 171 -19.48 -4.64 -2.42
C SER A 171 -18.81 -4.44 -3.79
N GLY A 172 -18.61 -3.20 -4.22
CA GLY A 172 -17.82 -2.89 -5.42
C GLY A 172 -16.35 -3.27 -5.24
N GLN A 173 -15.76 -3.00 -4.07
CA GLN A 173 -14.39 -3.45 -3.77
C GLN A 173 -14.27 -4.97 -3.70
N ALA A 174 -15.26 -5.68 -3.13
CA ALA A 174 -15.29 -7.15 -3.09
C ALA A 174 -15.29 -7.75 -4.51
N ARG A 175 -16.14 -7.22 -5.41
CA ARG A 175 -16.15 -7.64 -6.82
C ARG A 175 -14.82 -7.34 -7.52
N ARG A 176 -14.19 -6.20 -7.22
CA ARG A 176 -12.87 -5.85 -7.75
C ARG A 176 -11.80 -6.81 -7.25
N PHE A 177 -11.86 -7.22 -5.99
CA PHE A 177 -10.97 -8.23 -5.42
C PHE A 177 -11.13 -9.59 -6.11
N LEU A 178 -12.36 -10.05 -6.34
CA LEU A 178 -12.61 -11.33 -7.04
C LEU A 178 -12.08 -11.33 -8.48
N ARG A 179 -12.24 -10.22 -9.21
CA ARG A 179 -11.65 -10.08 -10.55
C ARG A 179 -10.12 -10.14 -10.51
N TRP A 180 -9.52 -9.51 -9.50
CA TRP A 180 -8.08 -9.58 -9.27
C TRP A 180 -7.63 -11.01 -8.93
N LYS A 181 -8.37 -11.73 -8.07
CA LYS A 181 -8.11 -13.13 -7.69
C LYS A 181 -8.15 -14.04 -8.92
N ALA A 182 -9.22 -13.98 -9.71
CA ALA A 182 -9.37 -14.74 -10.95
C ALA A 182 -8.28 -14.42 -11.99
N LYS A 183 -7.82 -13.16 -12.06
CA LYS A 183 -6.70 -12.79 -12.94
C LYS A 183 -5.39 -13.44 -12.48
N ARG A 184 -5.16 -13.54 -11.17
CA ARG A 184 -3.94 -14.15 -10.62
C ARG A 184 -3.94 -15.66 -10.70
N GLU A 185 -5.08 -16.32 -10.55
CA GLU A 185 -5.20 -17.76 -10.74
C GLU A 185 -4.84 -18.19 -12.17
N ARG A 186 -5.08 -17.32 -13.18
CA ARG A 186 -4.63 -17.54 -14.56
C ARG A 186 -3.11 -17.41 -14.75
N ILE A 187 -2.42 -16.69 -13.88
CA ILE A 187 -0.95 -16.59 -13.90
C ILE A 187 -0.45 -17.83 -13.16
N SER A 188 0.38 -18.65 -13.82
CA SER A 188 0.81 -19.93 -13.24
C SER A 188 1.34 -19.77 -11.82
N LYS A 189 1.00 -20.71 -10.93
CA LYS A 189 1.45 -20.72 -9.53
C LYS A 189 2.98 -20.66 -9.43
N GLU A 190 3.68 -21.23 -10.41
CA GLU A 190 5.15 -21.19 -10.55
C GLU A 190 5.72 -19.76 -10.65
N ARG A 191 4.99 -18.82 -11.26
CA ARG A 191 5.43 -17.42 -11.39
C ARG A 191 5.06 -16.55 -10.19
N LEU A 192 4.15 -17.02 -9.33
CA LEU A 192 3.64 -16.24 -8.21
C LEU A 192 4.16 -16.79 -6.89
N ILE A 193 5.04 -16.02 -6.24
CA ILE A 193 5.47 -16.30 -4.85
C ILE A 193 4.26 -16.29 -3.89
N TYR A 194 3.21 -15.51 -4.20
CA TYR A 194 2.00 -15.43 -3.38
C TYR A 194 0.73 -15.31 -4.24
N THR A 195 -0.23 -16.18 -3.97
CA THR A 195 -1.54 -16.22 -4.64
C THR A 195 -2.54 -15.24 -4.02
N ASN A 196 -2.47 -15.03 -2.69
CA ASN A 196 -3.41 -14.20 -1.94
C ASN A 196 -2.88 -12.77 -1.70
N PRO A 197 -3.75 -11.75 -1.63
CA PRO A 197 -3.33 -10.37 -1.42
C PRO A 197 -2.98 -10.09 0.05
N ILE A 198 -3.51 -10.90 0.97
CA ILE A 198 -3.26 -10.83 2.41
C ILE A 198 -2.01 -11.67 2.73
N ARG A 199 -1.17 -11.15 3.62
CA ARG A 199 0.00 -11.88 4.13
C ARG A 199 -0.45 -13.14 4.90
N PRO A 200 0.21 -14.31 4.71
CA PRO A 200 0.01 -15.46 5.60
C PRO A 200 0.48 -15.14 7.03
N GLY A 201 -0.13 -15.78 8.01
CA GLY A 201 0.17 -15.59 9.44
C GLY A 201 -0.55 -14.39 10.07
N PRO A 202 -0.13 -13.96 11.27
CA PRO A 202 -0.77 -12.89 12.02
C PRO A 202 -0.84 -11.57 11.24
N PRO A 203 -1.84 -10.72 11.52
CA PRO A 203 -2.00 -9.44 10.84
C PRO A 203 -0.81 -8.51 11.16
N PRO A 204 -0.40 -7.65 10.19
CA PRO A 204 0.68 -6.70 10.42
C PRO A 204 0.24 -5.64 11.44
N TYR A 205 1.20 -4.98 12.10
CA TYR A 205 0.95 -3.85 12.99
C TYR A 205 0.18 -4.16 14.29
N VAL A 206 -0.07 -5.43 14.59
CA VAL A 206 -0.72 -5.83 15.85
C VAL A 206 0.34 -6.10 16.92
N HIS A 207 0.15 -5.49 18.09
CA HIS A 207 0.94 -5.76 19.29
C HIS A 207 0.22 -6.78 20.19
N LYS A 208 0.96 -7.39 21.13
CA LYS A 208 0.36 -8.28 22.15
C LYS A 208 -0.72 -7.56 22.96
N LYS A 209 -0.44 -6.31 23.37
CA LYS A 209 -1.41 -5.41 24.00
C LYS A 209 -1.75 -4.31 22.99
N ALA A 210 -3.03 -4.16 22.66
CA ALA A 210 -3.47 -3.15 21.70
C ALA A 210 -3.13 -1.75 22.23
N ARG A 211 -2.50 -0.92 21.39
CA ARG A 211 -2.22 0.49 21.73
C ARG A 211 -3.31 1.43 21.27
N HIS A 212 -4.04 1.02 20.24
CA HIS A 212 -5.09 1.79 19.60
C HIS A 212 -6.26 0.85 19.27
N GLU A 213 -7.48 1.36 19.31
CA GLU A 213 -8.71 0.64 18.95
C GLU A 213 -8.60 -0.04 17.56
N VAL A 214 -7.91 0.61 16.61
CA VAL A 214 -7.70 0.06 15.26
C VAL A 214 -6.99 -1.29 15.26
N GLU A 215 -6.19 -1.61 16.28
CA GLU A 215 -5.52 -2.92 16.37
C GLU A 215 -6.50 -4.03 16.71
N GLU A 216 -7.53 -3.75 17.51
CA GLU A 216 -8.60 -4.70 17.84
C GLU A 216 -9.48 -4.94 16.62
N VAL A 217 -9.92 -3.87 15.97
CA VAL A 217 -10.66 -3.94 14.71
C VAL A 217 -9.89 -4.71 13.64
N LEU A 218 -8.57 -4.54 13.58
CA LEU A 218 -7.72 -5.29 12.66
C LEU A 218 -7.67 -6.79 13.00
N ARG A 219 -7.65 -7.18 14.29
CA ARG A 219 -7.72 -8.59 14.69
C ARG A 219 -9.05 -9.21 14.28
N ASP A 220 -10.17 -8.51 14.53
CA ASP A 220 -11.51 -8.99 14.17
C ASP A 220 -11.66 -9.14 12.65
N CYS A 221 -11.28 -8.12 11.89
CA CYS A 221 -11.28 -8.17 10.42
C CYS A 221 -10.37 -9.30 9.90
N HIS A 222 -9.21 -9.51 10.53
CA HIS A 222 -8.31 -10.59 10.14
C HIS A 222 -8.92 -11.97 10.36
N TRP A 223 -9.57 -12.17 11.51
CA TRP A 223 -10.27 -13.41 11.83
C TRP A 223 -11.40 -13.66 10.82
N LEU A 224 -12.23 -12.66 10.51
CA LEU A 224 -13.29 -12.75 9.50
C LEU A 224 -12.73 -13.12 8.12
N ALA A 225 -11.64 -12.47 7.70
CA ALA A 225 -11.00 -12.74 6.41
C ALA A 225 -10.36 -14.13 6.35
N TRP A 226 -9.87 -14.65 7.47
CA TRP A 226 -9.31 -15.98 7.56
C TRP A 226 -10.40 -17.04 7.44
N GLU A 227 -11.48 -16.87 8.20
CA GLU A 227 -12.61 -17.78 8.21
C GLU A 227 -13.34 -17.81 6.85
N ALA A 228 -13.51 -16.65 6.22
CA ALA A 228 -14.07 -16.56 4.86
C ALA A 228 -13.26 -17.35 3.83
N ARG A 229 -11.93 -17.48 4.01
CA ARG A 229 -11.07 -18.24 3.09
C ARG A 229 -11.18 -19.75 3.28
N ASN A 230 -11.35 -20.22 4.51
CA ASN A 230 -11.44 -21.66 4.79
C ASN A 230 -12.76 -22.26 4.26
N LEU A 231 -13.81 -21.45 4.26
CA LEU A 231 -15.14 -21.86 3.80
C LEU A 231 -15.28 -21.92 2.28
N ASP A 232 -14.43 -21.21 1.53
CA ASP A 232 -14.33 -21.37 0.06
C ASP A 232 -13.67 -22.72 -0.33
N THR A 233 -13.02 -23.41 0.61
CA THR A 233 -12.26 -24.65 0.38
C THR A 233 -12.92 -25.93 0.91
N SER A 234 -14.08 -25.80 1.56
CA SER A 234 -14.87 -26.92 2.12
C SER A 234 -16.05 -27.22 1.21
#